data_AF-A0A7X5N1X0-F1
#
_entry.id   AF-A0A7X5N1X0-F1
#
_cell.length_a   1.000
_cell.length_b   1.000
_cell.length_c   1.000
_cell.angle_alpha   90.00
_cell.angle_beta   90.00
_cell.angle_gamma   90.00
#
_symmetry.space_group_name_H-M   'P 1'
#
loop_
_entity.id
_entity.type
_entity.pdbx_description
1 polymer ?
#
loop_
_entity_poly.entity_id
_entity_poly.type
_entity_poly.pdbx_seq_one_letter_code
_entity_poly.pdbx_strand_id
1 'polypeptide(L)' 'MNDLQNAMPMHRIAVPAAKGAPAAQAPVKVAARNLDFYYDKYHALKGINIEIPEKRVTALIGPSGCGKS' A
#
# COMPACT_ATOMS: atom_id res chain seq x y z
N MET A 1 -37.32 -29.17 -21.16
CA MET A 1 -36.20 -29.15 -20.21
C MET A 1 -34.89 -28.99 -20.98
N ASN A 2 -34.33 -27.79 -20.96
CA ASN A 2 -32.91 -27.54 -20.68
C ASN A 2 -32.75 -26.03 -20.53
N ASP A 3 -33.21 -25.60 -19.36
CA ASP A 3 -32.97 -24.30 -18.78
C ASP A 3 -31.53 -24.24 -18.25
N LEU A 4 -30.97 -23.02 -18.29
CA LEU A 4 -29.73 -22.58 -17.64
C LEU A 4 -28.40 -23.22 -18.06
N GLN A 5 -27.67 -22.47 -18.90
CA GLN A 5 -26.24 -22.20 -18.69
C GLN A 5 -25.91 -20.80 -19.24
N ASN A 6 -26.50 -19.79 -18.60
CA ASN A 6 -26.08 -18.39 -18.74
C ASN A 6 -24.75 -18.21 -17.98
N ALA A 7 -23.64 -18.61 -18.59
CA ALA A 7 -22.31 -18.25 -18.11
C ALA A 7 -22.01 -16.83 -18.59
N MET A 8 -22.17 -15.84 -17.71
CA MET A 8 -21.80 -14.46 -18.00
C MET A 8 -20.29 -14.38 -18.28
N PRO A 9 -19.84 -13.80 -19.40
CA PRO A 9 -18.42 -13.70 -19.68
C PRO A 9 -17.78 -12.73 -18.69
N MET A 10 -16.82 -13.21 -17.88
CA MET A 10 -15.97 -12.36 -17.07
C MET A 10 -15.20 -11.41 -17.97
N HIS A 11 -15.63 -10.15 -18.04
CA HIS A 11 -14.88 -9.07 -18.66
C HIS A 11 -13.62 -8.83 -17.80
N ARG A 12 -12.51 -9.46 -18.19
CA ARG A 12 -11.23 -9.32 -17.49
C ARG A 12 -10.66 -7.94 -17.83
N ILE A 13 -10.81 -6.98 -16.92
CA ILE A 13 -10.16 -5.67 -17.05
C ILE A 13 -8.65 -5.91 -17.06
N ALA A 14 -8.00 -5.63 -18.18
CA ALA A 14 -6.55 -5.65 -18.28
C ALA A 14 -6.00 -4.50 -17.44
N VAL A 15 -5.39 -4.81 -16.30
CA VAL A 15 -4.64 -3.83 -15.52
C VAL A 15 -3.35 -3.55 -16.30
N PRO A 16 -3.09 -2.31 -16.76
CA PRO A 16 -1.82 -2.00 -17.39
C PRO A 16 -0.71 -2.24 -16.38
N ALA A 17 0.27 -3.06 -16.76
CA ALA A 17 1.46 -3.27 -15.94
C ALA A 17 2.10 -1.90 -15.69
N ALA A 18 2.11 -1.47 -14.42
CA ALA A 18 2.81 -0.26 -14.02
C ALA A 18 4.28 -0.41 -14.45
N LYS A 19 4.72 0.41 -15.41
CA LYS A 19 6.12 0.49 -15.83
C LYS A 19 6.96 1.02 -14.66
N GLY A 20 7.40 0.12 -13.79
CA GLY A 20 8.37 0.40 -12.74
C GLY A 20 9.76 -0.10 -13.16
N ALA A 21 10.41 0.59 -14.10
CA ALA A 21 11.86 0.47 -14.18
C ALA A 21 12.46 1.07 -12.90
N PRO A 22 13.55 0.52 -12.31
CA PRO A 22 14.19 1.10 -11.15
C PRO A 22 14.88 2.40 -11.58
N ALA A 23 14.12 3.49 -11.60
CA ALA A 23 14.68 4.82 -11.66
C ALA A 23 15.60 5.00 -10.44
N ALA A 24 16.78 5.59 -10.67
CA ALA A 24 17.68 6.04 -9.62
C ALA A 24 16.87 6.58 -8.44
N GLN A 25 17.20 6.13 -7.22
CA GLN A 25 16.41 6.39 -6.03
C GLN A 25 16.24 7.90 -5.88
N ALA A 26 15.03 8.40 -6.19
CA ALA A 26 14.71 9.81 -6.07
C ALA A 26 15.03 10.27 -4.64
N PRO A 27 15.47 11.52 -4.44
CA PRO A 27 15.81 12.02 -3.11
C PRO A 27 14.64 11.77 -2.16
N VAL A 28 14.96 11.35 -0.93
CA VAL A 28 13.95 11.12 0.10
C VAL A 28 13.30 12.46 0.46
N LYS A 29 11.97 12.53 0.34
CA LYS A 29 11.20 13.75 0.64
C LYS A 29 10.60 13.70 2.04
N VAL A 30 10.25 12.51 2.52
CA VAL A 30 9.75 12.27 3.88
C VAL A 30 10.50 11.09 4.47
N ALA A 31 10.97 11.23 5.72
CA ALA A 31 11.60 10.14 6.45
C ALA A 31 11.14 10.14 7.91
N ALA A 32 10.95 8.96 8.47
CA ALA A 32 10.88 8.75 9.91
C ALA A 32 11.85 7.62 10.29
N ARG A 33 12.60 7.84 11.38
CA ARG A 33 13.61 6.90 11.89
C ARG A 33 13.29 6.56 13.32
N ASN A 34 13.33 5.26 13.64
CA ASN A 34 13.04 4.75 14.98
C ASN A 34 11.78 5.38 15.59
N LEU A 35 10.70 5.42 14.80
CA LEU A 35 9.44 6.01 15.21
C LEU A 35 8.74 5.08 16.20
N ASP A 36 8.65 5.53 17.45
CA ASP A 36 7.81 4.98 18.49
C ASP A 36 6.62 5.93 18.72
N PHE A 37 5.39 5.42 18.65
CA PHE A 37 4.18 6.22 18.76
C PHE A 37 3.15 5.57 19.67
N TYR A 38 2.55 6.36 20.57
CA TYR A 38 1.69 5.89 21.63
C TYR A 38 0.34 6.61 21.62
N TYR A 39 -0.74 5.85 21.82
CA TYR A 39 -2.03 6.38 22.25
C TYR A 39 -2.16 6.15 23.76
N ASP A 40 -2.02 7.21 24.56
CA ASP A 40 -1.89 7.11 26.02
C ASP A 40 -0.85 6.05 26.44
N LYS A 41 -1.32 4.94 27.02
CA LYS A 41 -0.48 3.83 27.49
C LYS A 41 -0.21 2.77 26.41
N TYR A 42 -0.88 2.86 25.27
CA TYR A 42 -0.80 1.86 24.20
C TYR A 42 0.29 2.23 23.19
N HIS A 43 1.33 1.40 23.08
CA HIS A 43 2.41 1.56 22.12
C HIS A 43 1.99 1.04 20.73
N ALA A 44 1.51 1.93 19.87
CA ALA A 44 0.87 1.62 18.59
C ALA A 44 1.88 1.36 17.45
N LEU A 45 2.91 2.20 17.32
CA LEU A 45 4.01 2.00 16.35
C LEU A 45 5.29 1.80 17.13
N LYS A 46 6.07 0.77 16.80
CA LYS A 46 7.26 0.36 17.56
C LYS A 46 8.48 0.37 16.64
N GLY A 47 9.41 1.30 16.86
CA GLY A 47 10.68 1.39 16.13
C GLY A 47 10.54 1.42 14.60
N ILE A 48 9.54 2.12 14.07
CA ILE A 48 9.26 2.12 12.63
C ILE A 48 10.26 2.99 11.88
N ASN A 49 10.77 2.48 10.76
CA ASN A 49 11.66 3.19 9.84
C ASN A 49 11.00 3.25 8.46
N ILE A 50 10.74 4.46 7.95
CA ILE A 50 10.11 4.66 6.64
C ILE A 50 10.77 5.81 5.89
N GLU A 51 10.92 5.63 4.59
CA GLU A 51 11.38 6.66 3.64
C GLU A 51 10.42 6.72 2.47
N ILE A 52 10.01 7.94 2.11
CA ILE A 52 9.17 8.21 0.94
C ILE A 52 9.98 9.09 -0.02
N PRO A 53 10.39 8.53 -1.17
CA PRO A 53 11.07 9.27 -2.22
C PRO A 53 10.18 10.35 -2.85
N GLU A 54 10.82 11.40 -3.34
CA GLU A 54 10.13 12.47 -4.06
C GLU A 54 9.38 11.93 -5.30
N LYS A 55 8.20 12.52 -5.57
CA LYS A 55 7.34 12.21 -6.73
C LYS A 55 6.91 10.74 -6.80
N ARG A 56 6.86 10.04 -5.67
CA ARG A 56 6.42 8.65 -5.59
C ARG A 56 5.08 8.52 -4.86
N VAL A 57 4.11 7.93 -5.55
CA VAL A 57 2.87 7.47 -4.91
C VAL A 57 3.22 6.27 -4.03
N THR A 58 2.95 6.39 -2.74
CA THR A 58 3.23 5.37 -1.74
C THR A 58 1.95 5.05 -0.99
N ALA A 59 1.57 3.77 -0.95
CA ALA A 59 0.39 3.31 -0.23
C ALA A 59 0.81 2.52 1.01
N LEU A 60 0.28 2.89 2.17
CA LEU A 60 0.40 2.13 3.42
C LEU A 60 -0.79 1.20 3.54
N ILE A 61 -0.57 -0.12 3.53
CA ILE A 61 -1.63 -1.14 3.51
C ILE A 61 -1.47 -2.09 4.70
N GLY A 62 -2.60 -2.46 5.32
CA GLY A 62 -2.64 -3.40 6.44
C GLY A 62 -4.03 -3.48 7.09
N PRO A 63 -4.29 -4.45 7.98
CA PRO A 63 -5.59 -4.66 8.63
C PRO A 63 -6.03 -3.46 9.47
N SER A 64 -7.30 -3.41 9.89
CA SER A 64 -7.77 -2.38 10.81
C SER A 64 -6.94 -2.37 12.11
N GLY A 65 -6.63 -1.18 12.62
CA GLY A 65 -5.83 -1.02 13.83
C GLY A 65 -4.31 -1.18 13.68
N CYS A 66 -3.77 -1.42 12.48
CA CYS A 66 -2.32 -1.61 12.30
C CYS A 66 -1.48 -0.33 12.26
N GLY A 67 -2.03 0.83 12.63
CA GLY A 67 -1.28 2.10 12.75
C GLY A 67 -1.00 2.85 11.43
N LYS A 68 -1.88 2.72 10.43
CA LYS A 68 -1.80 3.53 9.19
C LYS A 68 -2.31 4.96 9.36
N SER A 69 -3.18 5.18 10.35
CA SER A 69 -3.92 6.43 10.62
C SER A 69 -3.48 7.02 11.94
#